data_AF-A0AAV6U345-F1
#
_entry.id   AF-A0AAV6U345-F1
#
_cell.length_a   1.000
_cell.length_b   1.000
_cell.length_c   1.000
_cell.angle_alpha   90.00
_cell.angle_beta   90.00
_cell.angle_gamma   90.00
#
_symmetry.space_group_name_H-M   'P 1'
#
loop_
_entity.id
_entity.type
_entity.pdbx_description
1 polymer ?
#
loop_
_entity_poly.entity_id
_entity_poly.type
_entity_poly.pdbx_seq_one_letter_code
_entity_poly.pdbx_strand_id
1 'polypeptide(L)'
;MKRDAKKNPPLSEKSCRHVCEDHFDLEKDMENYIRYKLMGGRIFLKKGVLPHRFDCQTSKKETVAASTERAAKRKPSKDPNHPDWIPSIFDFSKKNENRNKSKVARYNRVKNRNAQVYF
;
A
#
# COMPACT_ATOMS: atom_id res chain seq x y z
N MET A 1 14.04 -22.95 4.56
CA MET A 1 14.79 -23.75 5.56
C MET A 1 13.79 -24.50 6.43
N LYS A 2 13.86 -25.83 6.51
CA LYS A 2 13.06 -26.62 7.47
C LYS A 2 13.76 -26.55 8.84
N ARG A 3 13.02 -26.27 9.91
CA ARG A 3 13.55 -26.15 11.27
C ARG A 3 13.66 -27.56 11.88
N ASP A 4 14.80 -27.87 12.51
CA ASP A 4 15.00 -29.16 13.19
C ASP A 4 14.09 -29.27 14.43
N ALA A 5 13.03 -30.06 14.34
CA ALA A 5 12.07 -30.26 15.44
C ALA A 5 12.71 -30.82 16.73
N LYS A 6 13.84 -31.53 16.59
CA LYS A 6 14.58 -32.08 17.73
C LYS A 6 15.34 -31.01 18.53
N LYS A 7 15.81 -29.95 17.85
CA LYS A 7 16.55 -28.85 18.49
C LYS A 7 15.63 -27.74 18.98
N ASN A 8 14.51 -27.51 18.31
CA ASN A 8 13.52 -26.50 18.67
C ASN A 8 12.14 -27.14 18.84
N PRO A 9 11.80 -27.58 20.07
CA PRO A 9 10.48 -28.12 20.35
C PRO A 9 9.41 -27.04 20.15
N PRO A 10 8.16 -27.43 19.84
CA PRO A 10 7.06 -26.49 19.67
C PRO A 10 6.79 -25.76 20.99
N LEU A 11 6.85 -24.42 20.95
CA LEU A 11 6.59 -23.56 22.11
C LEU A 11 5.09 -23.34 22.35
N SER A 12 4.24 -23.69 21.38
CA SER A 12 2.79 -23.56 21.45
C SER A 12 2.13 -24.64 20.61
N GLU A 13 1.01 -25.17 21.09
CA GLU A 13 0.14 -26.08 20.33
C GLU A 13 -0.56 -25.36 19.17
N LYS A 14 -0.79 -24.04 19.30
CA LYS A 14 -1.64 -23.26 18.39
C LYS A 14 -0.87 -22.65 17.23
N SER A 15 0.44 -22.41 17.38
CA SER A 15 1.23 -21.76 16.33
C SER A 15 2.67 -22.24 16.30
N CYS A 16 3.17 -22.46 15.09
CA CYS A 16 4.57 -22.80 14.79
C CYS A 16 5.41 -21.58 14.38
N ARG A 17 4.86 -20.38 14.58
CA ARG A 17 5.48 -19.11 14.18
C ARG A 17 6.36 -18.62 15.32
N HIS A 18 7.56 -18.23 14.97
CA HIS A 18 8.54 -17.67 15.89
C HIS A 18 8.95 -16.31 15.36
N VAL A 19 9.25 -15.40 16.28
CA VAL A 19 9.66 -14.04 15.97
C VAL A 19 11.03 -13.84 16.61
N CYS A 20 11.95 -13.22 15.89
CA CYS A 20 13.29 -12.90 16.39
C CYS A 20 13.21 -11.84 17.50
N GLU A 21 14.26 -11.77 18.32
CA GLU A 21 14.36 -10.80 19.43
C GLU A 21 14.32 -9.35 18.94
N ASP A 22 14.83 -9.06 17.75
CA ASP A 22 14.88 -7.72 17.14
C ASP A 22 13.51 -7.03 16.96
N HIS A 23 12.42 -7.80 17.06
CA HIS A 23 11.07 -7.27 16.97
C HIS A 23 10.50 -6.75 18.31
N PHE A 24 11.25 -6.89 19.41
CA PHE A 24 10.86 -6.50 20.77
C PHE A 24 11.78 -5.42 21.34
N ASP A 25 11.29 -4.69 22.34
CA ASP A 25 12.09 -3.78 23.17
C ASP A 25 12.44 -4.49 24.47
N LEU A 26 13.52 -5.28 24.45
CA LEU A 26 13.88 -6.22 25.53
C LEU A 26 13.90 -5.58 26.92
N GLU A 27 14.26 -4.31 27.03
CA GLU A 27 14.32 -3.60 28.31
C GLU A 27 12.94 -3.41 28.95
N LYS A 28 11.92 -3.16 28.11
CA LYS A 28 10.55 -2.90 28.55
C LYS A 28 9.66 -4.13 28.49
N ASP A 29 9.90 -5.00 27.53
CA ASP A 29 9.05 -6.14 27.17
C ASP A 29 9.36 -7.40 27.97
N MET A 30 10.61 -7.56 28.44
CA MET A 30 10.99 -8.69 29.26
C MET A 30 10.61 -8.49 30.72
N GLU A 31 10.16 -9.55 31.35
CA GLU A 31 9.92 -9.60 32.80
C GLU A 31 11.25 -9.78 33.56
N ASN A 32 12.19 -10.52 32.98
CA ASN A 32 13.46 -10.87 33.61
C ASN A 32 14.69 -10.18 32.97
N TYR A 33 14.53 -8.96 32.43
CA TYR A 33 15.59 -8.25 31.70
C TYR A 33 16.90 -8.17 32.49
N ILE A 34 16.87 -7.70 33.74
CA ILE A 34 18.07 -7.53 34.58
C ILE A 34 18.80 -8.86 34.78
N ARG A 35 18.04 -9.91 35.14
CA ARG A 35 18.61 -11.25 35.36
C ARG A 35 19.22 -11.81 34.09
N TYR A 36 18.53 -11.66 32.96
CA TYR A 36 19.00 -12.10 31.66
C TYR A 36 20.27 -11.34 31.24
N LYS A 37 20.33 -10.03 31.47
CA LYS A 37 21.48 -9.20 31.11
C LYS A 37 22.73 -9.52 31.94
N LEU A 38 22.56 -9.84 33.23
CA LEU A 38 23.67 -10.10 34.15
C LEU A 38 24.14 -11.56 34.14
N MET A 39 23.22 -12.51 34.12
CA MET A 39 23.52 -13.95 34.30
C MET A 39 23.23 -14.78 33.04
N GLY A 40 22.62 -14.20 32.01
CA GLY A 40 22.08 -14.96 30.88
C GLY A 40 20.86 -15.81 31.28
N GLY A 41 20.47 -16.72 30.39
CA GLY A 41 19.42 -17.71 30.64
C GLY A 41 18.22 -17.60 29.71
N ARG A 42 17.06 -18.06 30.18
CA ARG A 42 15.82 -18.05 29.39
C ARG A 42 15.17 -16.67 29.41
N ILE A 43 14.65 -16.24 28.27
CA ILE A 43 13.89 -14.99 28.13
C ILE A 43 12.43 -15.25 28.53
N PHE A 44 11.90 -14.41 29.41
CA PHE A 44 10.48 -14.37 29.75
C PHE A 44 9.91 -13.00 29.36
N LEU A 45 8.97 -13.01 28.41
CA LEU A 45 8.22 -11.82 28.03
C LEU A 45 7.07 -11.57 29.00
N LYS A 46 6.76 -10.30 29.26
CA LYS A 46 5.58 -9.92 30.04
C LYS A 46 4.31 -10.43 29.35
N LYS A 47 3.28 -10.74 30.16
CA LYS A 47 1.98 -11.17 29.64
C LYS A 47 1.36 -10.09 28.77
N GLY A 48 0.93 -10.47 27.56
CA GLY A 48 0.26 -9.57 26.61
C GLY A 48 1.19 -8.75 25.72
N VAL A 49 2.51 -8.88 25.85
CA VAL A 49 3.45 -8.23 24.94
C VAL A 49 3.42 -8.91 23.58
N LEU A 50 3.31 -8.10 22.53
CA LEU A 50 3.37 -8.52 21.13
C LEU A 50 4.55 -7.84 20.43
N PRO A 51 5.13 -8.46 19.38
CA PRO A 51 6.18 -7.82 18.61
C PRO A 51 5.66 -6.51 18.01
N HIS A 52 6.43 -5.44 18.17
CA HIS A 52 6.00 -4.08 17.82
C HIS A 52 6.97 -3.34 16.90
N ARG A 53 8.19 -3.86 16.73
CA ARG A 53 9.18 -3.30 15.79
C ARG A 53 9.12 -4.04 14.45
N PHE A 54 8.58 -3.38 13.44
CA PHE A 54 8.54 -3.89 12.07
C PHE A 54 9.04 -2.82 11.10
N ASP A 55 10.31 -2.93 10.70
CA ASP A 55 10.95 -1.99 9.76
C ASP A 55 10.24 -1.94 8.41
N CYS A 56 9.52 -3.00 8.04
CA CYS A 56 8.70 -3.02 6.82
C CYS A 56 7.47 -2.09 6.88
N GLN A 57 7.15 -1.52 8.05
CA GLN A 57 5.99 -0.64 8.26
C GLN A 57 6.38 0.85 8.30
N THR A 58 7.64 1.20 8.50
CA THR A 58 8.11 2.60 8.66
C THR A 58 8.04 3.43 7.37
N SER A 59 7.90 2.80 6.21
CA SER A 59 7.88 3.49 4.90
C SER A 59 6.49 3.75 4.32
N LYS A 60 5.41 3.37 5.01
CA LYS A 60 4.06 3.75 4.57
C LYS A 60 3.70 5.09 5.19
N LYS A 61 4.26 6.17 4.62
CA LYS A 61 3.45 7.40 4.53
C LYS A 61 2.15 6.96 3.89
N GLU A 62 1.03 7.21 4.57
CA GLU A 62 -0.29 6.86 4.08
C GLU A 62 -0.44 7.40 2.65
N THR A 63 -0.19 6.57 1.65
CA THR A 63 -0.75 6.81 0.34
C THR A 63 -2.19 6.39 0.48
N VAL A 64 -3.01 7.32 0.97
CA VAL A 64 -4.48 7.28 0.93
C VAL A 64 -5.01 7.20 -0.52
N ALA A 65 -4.16 6.87 -1.51
CA ALA A 65 -4.37 6.97 -2.93
C ALA A 65 -4.19 5.64 -3.69
N ALA A 66 -4.04 4.49 -3.02
CA ALA A 66 -3.79 3.20 -3.69
C ALA A 66 -4.96 2.21 -3.67
N SER A 67 -6.16 2.60 -3.22
CA SER A 67 -7.36 1.74 -3.28
C SER A 67 -8.29 2.02 -4.47
N THR A 68 -8.15 3.14 -5.17
CA THR A 68 -9.00 3.44 -6.35
C THR A 68 -8.40 2.96 -7.67
N GLU A 69 -7.08 2.89 -7.81
CA GLU A 69 -6.47 2.56 -9.11
C GLU A 69 -6.52 1.06 -9.49
N ARG A 70 -6.53 0.15 -8.51
CA ARG A 70 -6.65 -1.30 -8.79
C ARG A 70 -8.09 -1.72 -9.12
N ALA A 71 -9.09 -0.98 -8.64
CA ALA A 71 -10.48 -1.16 -9.04
C ALA A 71 -10.80 -0.54 -10.42
N ALA A 72 -10.12 0.57 -10.77
CA ALA A 72 -10.40 1.33 -12.00
C ALA A 72 -9.97 0.65 -13.33
N LYS A 73 -9.35 -0.54 -13.30
CA LYS A 73 -8.91 -1.26 -14.52
C LYS A 73 -9.84 -2.40 -14.95
N ARG A 74 -10.91 -2.71 -14.21
CA ARG A 74 -11.89 -3.71 -14.66
C ARG A 74 -12.90 -3.00 -15.57
N LYS A 75 -12.91 -3.35 -16.86
CA LYS A 75 -13.99 -2.93 -17.76
C LYS A 75 -15.30 -3.54 -17.24
N PRO A 76 -16.41 -2.80 -17.20
CA PRO A 76 -17.72 -3.36 -16.92
C PRO A 76 -17.98 -4.55 -17.85
N SER A 77 -18.61 -5.61 -17.34
CA SER A 77 -19.06 -6.74 -18.14
C SER A 77 -20.00 -6.24 -19.26
N LYS A 78 -19.93 -6.81 -20.46
CA LYS A 78 -20.86 -6.48 -21.55
C LYS A 78 -22.20 -7.22 -21.44
N ASP A 79 -22.27 -8.23 -20.59
CA ASP A 79 -23.46 -9.06 -20.40
C ASP A 79 -24.50 -8.31 -19.55
N PRO A 80 -25.72 -8.05 -20.08
CA PRO A 80 -26.76 -7.30 -19.36
C PRO A 80 -27.24 -7.95 -18.06
N ASN A 81 -26.99 -9.24 -17.88
CA ASN A 81 -27.41 -10.02 -16.70
C ASN A 81 -26.29 -10.16 -15.64
N HIS A 82 -25.13 -9.54 -15.85
CA HIS A 82 -24.03 -9.60 -14.90
C HIS A 82 -24.13 -8.45 -13.87
N PRO A 83 -23.86 -8.70 -12.56
CA PRO A 83 -24.01 -7.69 -11.51
C PRO A 83 -23.14 -6.43 -11.69
N ASP A 84 -22.07 -6.52 -12.49
CA ASP A 84 -21.17 -5.41 -12.81
C ASP A 84 -21.54 -4.66 -14.12
N TRP A 85 -22.71 -4.95 -14.74
CA TRP A 85 -23.16 -4.25 -15.94
C TRP A 85 -23.73 -2.87 -15.59
N ILE A 86 -23.17 -1.83 -16.19
CA ILE A 86 -23.65 -0.45 -16.06
C ILE A 86 -24.08 0.00 -17.46
N PRO A 87 -25.34 0.42 -17.66
CA PRO A 87 -25.78 1.02 -18.92
C PRO A 87 -24.89 2.21 -19.28
N SER A 88 -24.45 2.31 -20.53
CA SER A 88 -23.56 3.37 -21.03
C SER A 88 -24.23 4.74 -21.15
N ILE A 89 -25.00 5.17 -20.16
CA ILE A 89 -25.68 6.47 -20.16
C ILE A 89 -24.71 7.63 -19.89
N PHE A 90 -23.51 7.34 -19.40
CA PHE A 90 -22.57 8.32 -18.87
C PHE A 90 -21.20 8.27 -19.57
N ASP A 91 -21.13 8.45 -20.90
CA ASP A 91 -19.80 8.52 -21.55
C ASP A 91 -19.64 9.34 -22.84
N PHE A 92 -20.54 10.27 -23.21
CA PHE A 92 -20.27 11.06 -24.43
C PHE A 92 -20.87 12.47 -24.47
N SER A 93 -20.29 13.42 -23.71
CA SER A 93 -20.51 14.84 -24.05
C SER A 93 -19.40 15.81 -23.60
N LYS A 94 -18.71 15.60 -22.48
CA LYS A 94 -17.81 16.64 -21.93
C LYS A 94 -16.38 16.71 -22.47
N LYS A 95 -15.89 15.73 -23.24
CA LYS A 95 -14.46 15.67 -23.64
C LYS A 95 -14.12 16.34 -24.98
N ASN A 96 -15.10 16.54 -25.86
CA ASN A 96 -14.87 17.13 -27.19
C ASN A 96 -14.87 18.66 -27.22
N GLU A 97 -15.47 19.32 -26.24
CA GLU A 97 -15.58 20.79 -26.23
C GLU A 97 -14.23 21.48 -25.95
N ASN A 98 -13.43 20.95 -25.03
CA ASN A 98 -12.14 21.53 -24.64
C ASN A 98 -11.03 21.31 -25.69
N ARG A 99 -11.13 20.25 -26.50
CA ARG A 99 -10.18 19.98 -27.59
C ARG A 99 -10.39 20.92 -28.78
N ASN A 100 -11.65 21.28 -29.07
CA ASN A 100 -11.96 22.21 -30.14
C ASN A 100 -11.64 23.67 -29.75
N LYS A 101 -11.90 24.06 -28.49
CA LYS A 101 -11.49 25.40 -27.97
C LYS A 101 -9.97 25.61 -28.03
N SER A 102 -9.18 24.61 -27.63
CA SER A 102 -7.71 24.72 -27.64
C SER A 102 -7.09 24.72 -29.05
N LYS A 103 -7.68 24.01 -30.02
CA LYS A 103 -7.23 24.04 -31.42
C LYS A 103 -7.54 25.37 -32.11
N VAL A 104 -8.74 25.93 -31.89
CA VAL A 104 -9.13 27.25 -32.45
C VAL A 104 -8.29 28.37 -31.84
N ALA A 105 -8.01 28.33 -30.53
CA ALA A 105 -7.12 29.29 -29.89
C ALA A 105 -5.68 29.24 -30.44
N ARG A 106 -5.16 28.03 -30.75
CA ARG A 106 -3.83 27.87 -31.36
C ARG A 106 -3.78 28.40 -32.80
N TYR A 107 -4.81 28.12 -33.61
CA TYR A 107 -4.91 28.66 -34.98
C TYR A 107 -4.97 30.20 -34.98
N ASN A 108 -5.80 30.80 -34.12
CA ASN A 108 -5.91 32.26 -34.01
C ASN A 108 -4.62 32.93 -33.50
N ARG A 109 -3.87 32.28 -32.58
CA ARG A 109 -2.58 32.78 -32.09
C ARG A 109 -1.48 32.77 -33.17
N VAL A 110 -1.45 31.75 -34.02
CA VAL A 110 -0.48 31.65 -35.13
C VAL A 110 -0.85 32.64 -36.24
N LYS A 111 -2.14 32.80 -36.54
CA LYS A 111 -2.62 33.75 -37.56
C LYS A 111 -2.33 35.21 -37.21
N ASN A 112 -2.49 35.62 -35.94
CA ASN A 112 -2.18 36.99 -35.50
C ASN A 112 -0.67 37.30 -35.44
N ARG A 113 0.20 36.30 -35.24
CA ARG A 113 1.66 36.52 -35.30
C ARG A 113 2.15 36.72 -36.73
N ASN A 114 1.54 36.05 -37.70
CA ASN A 114 1.93 36.17 -39.12
C ASN A 114 1.35 37.42 -39.81
N ALA A 115 0.42 38.14 -39.17
CA ALA A 115 -0.15 39.39 -39.69
C ALA A 115 0.68 40.64 -39.33
N GLN A 116 1.67 40.54 -38.44
CA GLN A 116 2.52 41.66 -38.01
C GLN A 116 3.89 41.72 -38.70
N VAL A 117 4.12 40.93 -39.76
CA VAL A 117 5.42 40.85 -40.48
C VAL A 117 5.34 41.47 -41.89
N TYR A 118 4.28 42.21 -42.20
CA TYR A 118 4.16 43.00 -43.43
C TYR A 118 3.70 44.41 -43.11
N PHE A 119 4.59 45.23 -42.55
CA PHE A 119 4.68 46.68 -42.74
C PHE A 119 6.11 47.13 -42.43
#